data_AF-A0A453G090-F1
#
_entry.id   AF-A0A453G090-F1
#
_cell.length_a   1.000
_cell.length_b   1.000
_cell.length_c   1.000
_cell.angle_alpha   90.00
_cell.angle_beta   90.00
_cell.angle_gamma   90.00
#
_symmetry.space_group_name_H-M   'P 1'
#
loop_
_entity.id
_entity.type
_entity.pdbx_description
1 polymer ?
#
loop_
_entity_poly.entity_id
_entity_poly.type
_entity_poly.pdbx_seq_one_letter_code
_entity_poly.pdbx_strand_id
1 'polypeptide(L)'
;ACGKRGAIERHARPPAMLSARSLRKASIPPSLLSDPSPGCLQPTRLAVHVNGDGGSCSAYFASGCRVYKLEISMEEEMLSRGKESLLIPINAQVISSSVVDRCPHRSEIQSVVLAEGEGDSCLILGTVDSYGHLIVSRLDTVAEDIDRASYSVPPHDSGVGEGSWAGLCFSPTHHSTVAVARELCKSIDIYDQDIHIRSLRYGTHLQ
;
A
#
# COMPACT_ATOMS: atom_id res chain seq x y z
N ALA A 1 -14.89 -19.16 60.53
CA ALA A 1 -15.36 -19.63 59.21
C ALA A 1 -14.77 -18.70 58.14
N CYS A 2 -13.69 -19.14 57.47
CA CYS A 2 -13.06 -18.38 56.40
C CYS A 2 -13.58 -18.92 55.06
N GLY A 3 -14.43 -18.14 54.37
CA GLY A 3 -14.98 -18.49 53.07
C GLY A 3 -13.98 -18.17 51.96
N LYS A 4 -13.47 -19.21 51.28
CA LYS A 4 -12.64 -19.06 50.07
C LYS A 4 -13.52 -18.61 48.91
N ARG A 5 -13.28 -17.39 48.40
CA ARG A 5 -13.81 -16.94 47.10
C ARG A 5 -13.07 -17.71 46.01
N GLY A 6 -13.81 -18.54 45.27
CA GLY A 6 -13.29 -19.21 44.07
C GLY A 6 -12.95 -18.17 43.01
N ALA A 7 -11.68 -18.12 42.62
CA ALA A 7 -11.25 -17.41 41.42
C ALA A 7 -11.76 -18.22 40.22
N ILE A 8 -12.67 -17.63 39.44
CA ILE A 8 -13.04 -18.14 38.13
C ILE A 8 -11.86 -17.84 37.21
N GLU A 9 -10.99 -18.82 36.98
CA GLU A 9 -10.02 -18.78 35.90
C GLU A 9 -10.78 -18.69 34.58
N ARG A 10 -10.87 -17.47 34.05
CA ARG A 10 -11.22 -17.27 32.65
C ARG A 10 -10.03 -17.77 31.84
N HIS A 11 -10.12 -19.01 31.36
CA HIS A 11 -9.23 -19.49 30.31
C HIS A 11 -9.40 -18.57 29.09
N ALA A 12 -8.53 -17.57 28.98
CA ALA A 12 -8.34 -16.85 27.74
C ALA A 12 -7.94 -17.90 26.69
N ARG A 13 -8.72 -18.04 25.62
CA ARG A 13 -8.31 -18.86 24.47
C ARG A 13 -6.92 -18.35 24.04
N PRO A 14 -5.95 -19.24 23.82
CA PRO A 14 -4.69 -18.82 23.23
C PRO A 14 -5.00 -18.10 21.91
N PRO A 15 -4.27 -17.02 21.58
CA PRO A 15 -4.47 -16.32 20.31
C PRO A 15 -4.35 -17.36 19.19
N ALA A 16 -5.36 -17.40 18.32
CA ALA A 16 -5.35 -18.30 17.18
C ALA A 16 -4.07 -18.03 16.38
N MET A 17 -3.22 -19.05 16.25
CA MET A 17 -1.98 -18.93 15.50
C MET A 17 -2.33 -18.74 14.02
N LEU A 18 -2.02 -17.57 13.47
CA LEU A 18 -2.21 -17.30 12.05
C LEU A 18 -1.36 -18.27 11.24
N SER A 19 -1.97 -18.92 10.26
CA SER A 19 -1.29 -19.76 9.29
C SER A 19 -1.43 -19.17 7.90
N ALA A 20 -0.42 -19.37 7.05
CA ALA A 20 -0.54 -19.01 5.65
C ALA A 20 -1.69 -19.82 5.03
N ARG A 21 -2.60 -19.15 4.31
CA ARG A 21 -3.68 -19.82 3.57
C ARG A 21 -3.26 -20.17 2.16
N SER A 22 -2.50 -19.30 1.51
CA SER A 22 -2.03 -19.46 0.14
C SER A 22 -0.73 -18.69 -0.08
N LEU A 23 0.09 -19.15 -1.03
CA LEU A 23 1.23 -18.40 -1.57
C LEU A 23 1.11 -18.39 -3.09
N ARG A 24 0.89 -17.21 -3.65
CA ARG A 24 0.62 -17.04 -5.09
C ARG A 24 1.78 -16.36 -5.79
N LYS A 25 2.00 -16.73 -7.05
CA LYS A 25 2.92 -16.07 -7.99
C LYS A 25 2.11 -15.65 -9.21
N ALA A 26 1.95 -14.35 -9.41
CA ALA A 26 1.37 -13.80 -10.63
C ALA A 26 2.49 -13.26 -11.53
N SER A 27 2.27 -13.33 -12.85
CA SER A 27 3.16 -12.73 -13.84
C SER A 27 2.49 -11.50 -14.44
N ILE A 28 3.22 -10.40 -14.57
CA ILE A 28 2.70 -9.20 -15.23
C ILE A 28 2.58 -9.48 -16.72
N PRO A 29 1.40 -9.29 -17.34
CA PRO A 29 1.25 -9.46 -18.78
C PRO A 29 2.16 -8.49 -19.56
N PRO A 30 2.94 -8.93 -20.56
CA PRO A 30 3.77 -8.03 -21.36
C PRO A 30 2.97 -6.97 -22.13
N SER A 31 1.69 -7.25 -22.41
CA SER A 31 0.75 -6.28 -22.99
C SER A 31 0.43 -5.10 -22.05
N LEU A 32 0.62 -5.27 -20.74
CA LEU A 32 0.46 -4.22 -19.75
C LEU A 32 1.77 -3.44 -19.54
N LEU A 33 2.89 -4.17 -19.44
CA LEU A 33 4.20 -3.60 -19.17
C LEU A 33 5.29 -4.51 -19.76
N SER A 34 5.90 -4.08 -20.86
CA SER A 34 7.04 -4.78 -21.48
C SER A 34 8.35 -4.48 -20.78
N ASP A 35 8.56 -3.23 -20.39
CA ASP A 35 9.85 -2.71 -19.92
C ASP A 35 9.68 -2.04 -18.54
N PRO A 36 9.73 -2.82 -17.45
CA PRO A 36 9.61 -2.26 -16.11
C PRO A 36 10.81 -1.37 -15.77
N SER A 37 10.59 -0.31 -14.98
CA SER A 37 11.71 0.52 -14.51
C SER A 37 12.62 -0.28 -13.58
N PRO A 38 13.94 0.00 -13.55
CA PRO A 38 14.87 -0.72 -12.67
C PRO A 38 14.47 -0.70 -11.19
N GLY A 39 13.77 0.35 -10.75
CA GLY A 39 13.29 0.48 -9.38
C GLY A 39 12.03 -0.35 -9.05
N CYS A 40 11.42 -1.08 -9.99
CA CYS A 40 10.16 -1.80 -9.75
C CYS A 40 10.27 -2.93 -8.71
N LEU A 41 11.50 -3.32 -8.36
CA LEU A 41 11.79 -4.40 -7.40
C LEU A 41 11.65 -3.97 -5.93
N GLN A 42 11.38 -2.69 -5.65
CA GLN A 42 11.25 -2.20 -4.29
C GLN A 42 9.88 -2.52 -3.69
N PRO A 43 9.79 -3.20 -2.52
CA PRO A 43 8.50 -3.54 -1.90
C PRO A 43 7.61 -2.34 -1.59
N THR A 44 8.20 -1.15 -1.37
CA THR A 44 7.45 0.09 -1.11
C THR A 44 6.57 0.53 -2.27
N ARG A 45 6.82 0.00 -3.48
CA ARG A 45 6.10 0.32 -4.71
C ARG A 45 5.02 -0.69 -5.04
N LEU A 46 4.64 -1.56 -4.10
CA LEU A 46 3.58 -2.54 -4.24
C LEU A 46 2.62 -2.41 -3.05
N ALA A 47 1.33 -2.29 -3.34
CA ALA A 47 0.26 -2.39 -2.38
C ALA A 47 -0.72 -3.47 -2.83
N VAL A 48 -1.29 -4.21 -1.88
CA VAL A 48 -2.23 -5.29 -2.17
C VAL A 48 -3.50 -5.13 -1.35
N HIS A 49 -4.63 -5.49 -1.94
CA HIS A 49 -5.93 -5.51 -1.29
C HIS A 49 -6.64 -6.82 -1.62
N VAL A 50 -7.14 -7.50 -0.59
CA VAL A 50 -7.96 -8.70 -0.75
C VAL A 50 -9.39 -8.26 -1.06
N ASN A 51 -9.91 -8.67 -2.21
CA ASN A 51 -11.22 -8.24 -2.67
C ASN A 51 -12.33 -9.08 -2.03
N GLY A 52 -13.44 -8.45 -1.65
CA GLY A 52 -14.70 -9.11 -1.31
C GLY A 52 -14.58 -10.28 -0.32
N ASP A 53 -15.01 -11.46 -0.76
CA ASP A 53 -14.97 -12.72 -0.01
C ASP A 53 -13.57 -13.38 0.07
N GLY A 54 -12.56 -12.75 -0.52
CA GLY A 54 -11.20 -13.25 -0.62
C GLY A 54 -10.95 -14.18 -1.79
N GLY A 55 -11.88 -14.28 -2.76
CA GLY A 55 -11.71 -15.03 -4.01
C GLY A 55 -10.70 -14.41 -4.97
N SER A 56 -10.42 -13.11 -4.87
CA SER A 56 -9.38 -12.43 -5.65
C SER A 56 -8.59 -11.41 -4.83
N CYS A 57 -7.43 -11.00 -5.35
CA CYS A 57 -6.57 -9.99 -4.76
C CYS A 57 -6.19 -8.96 -5.82
N SER A 58 -6.36 -7.68 -5.52
CA SER A 58 -5.85 -6.59 -6.36
C SER A 58 -4.47 -6.15 -5.89
N ALA A 59 -3.50 -6.19 -6.81
CA ALA A 59 -2.14 -5.70 -6.62
C ALA A 59 -1.93 -4.41 -7.42
N TYR A 60 -1.58 -3.34 -6.72
CA TYR A 60 -1.24 -2.04 -7.28
C TYR A 60 0.26 -1.85 -7.19
N PHE A 61 0.92 -1.66 -8.32
CA PHE A 61 2.37 -1.53 -8.33
C PHE A 61 2.83 -0.40 -9.24
N ALA A 62 3.93 0.24 -8.87
CA ALA A 62 4.51 1.31 -9.66
C ALA A 62 5.72 0.86 -10.48
N SER A 63 5.81 1.36 -11.70
CA SER A 63 6.96 1.25 -12.58
C SER A 63 7.16 2.59 -13.29
N GLY A 64 8.35 3.18 -13.15
CA GLY A 64 8.60 4.59 -13.49
C GLY A 64 7.65 5.52 -12.75
N CYS A 65 6.98 6.41 -13.50
CA CYS A 65 6.01 7.39 -12.98
C CYS A 65 4.55 6.92 -13.05
N ARG A 66 4.30 5.63 -13.33
CA ARG A 66 2.94 5.09 -13.53
C ARG A 66 2.62 4.01 -12.51
N VAL A 67 1.33 3.87 -12.20
CA VAL A 67 0.77 2.79 -11.40
C VAL A 67 -0.04 1.85 -12.30
N TYR A 68 0.07 0.56 -12.01
CA TYR A 68 -0.60 -0.52 -12.69
C TYR A 68 -1.38 -1.35 -11.67
N LYS A 69 -2.49 -1.93 -12.10
CA LYS A 69 -3.33 -2.83 -11.31
C LYS A 69 -3.36 -4.21 -11.95
N LEU A 70 -3.12 -5.24 -11.16
CA LEU A 70 -3.47 -6.62 -11.49
C LEU A 70 -4.57 -7.10 -10.55
N GLU A 71 -5.54 -7.83 -11.08
CA GLU A 71 -6.42 -8.66 -10.28
C GLU A 71 -5.99 -10.11 -10.44
N ILE A 72 -5.74 -10.78 -9.31
CA ILE A 72 -5.15 -12.10 -9.24
C ILE A 72 -6.16 -13.05 -8.58
N SER A 73 -6.42 -14.18 -9.22
CA SER A 73 -7.28 -15.21 -8.64
C SER A 73 -6.63 -15.81 -7.39
N MET A 74 -7.45 -15.93 -6.34
CA MET A 74 -7.14 -16.63 -5.11
C MET A 74 -7.97 -17.91 -4.96
N GLU A 75 -8.87 -18.20 -5.91
CA GLU A 75 -9.67 -19.43 -6.01
C GLU A 75 -8.74 -20.62 -6.26
N GLU A 76 -8.34 -21.31 -5.19
CA GLU A 76 -7.74 -22.65 -5.12
C GLU A 76 -7.05 -22.75 -3.75
N GLU A 77 -7.61 -23.55 -2.84
CA GLU A 77 -6.97 -23.82 -1.57
C GLU A 77 -6.04 -25.02 -1.70
N MET A 78 -4.74 -24.76 -1.82
CA MET A 78 -3.71 -25.74 -1.47
C MET A 78 -2.40 -25.01 -1.20
N LEU A 79 -1.95 -24.94 0.05
CA LEU A 79 -0.55 -24.60 0.31
C LEU A 79 0.31 -25.73 -0.26
N SER A 80 1.11 -25.43 -1.27
CA SER A 80 2.17 -26.34 -1.68
C SER A 80 3.37 -26.18 -0.73
N ARG A 81 3.84 -27.30 -0.17
CA ARG A 81 4.98 -27.33 0.76
C ARG A 81 6.10 -28.17 0.18
N GLY A 82 7.29 -27.60 0.14
CA GLY A 82 8.52 -28.28 -0.17
C GLY A 82 9.15 -28.92 1.06
N LYS A 83 10.43 -29.27 0.92
CA LYS A 83 11.27 -29.74 2.02
C LYS A 83 11.26 -28.72 3.17
N GLU A 84 11.29 -29.22 4.41
CA GLU A 84 11.29 -28.38 5.62
C GLU A 84 10.06 -27.45 5.75
N SER A 85 8.93 -27.81 5.13
CA SER A 85 7.70 -26.98 5.09
C SER A 85 7.86 -25.63 4.40
N LEU A 86 8.89 -25.45 3.56
CA LEU A 86 9.04 -24.24 2.75
C LEU A 86 7.82 -24.08 1.84
N LEU A 87 7.17 -22.93 1.87
CA LEU A 87 6.02 -22.66 1.00
C LEU A 87 6.48 -22.50 -0.45
N ILE A 88 5.82 -23.20 -1.36
CA ILE A 88 6.06 -23.11 -2.79
C ILE A 88 4.95 -22.25 -3.41
N PRO A 89 5.29 -21.15 -4.10
CA PRO A 89 4.28 -20.33 -4.77
C PRO A 89 3.56 -21.10 -5.87
N ILE A 90 2.24 -20.98 -5.89
CA ILE A 90 1.40 -21.49 -6.97
C ILE A 90 1.21 -20.38 -8.00
N ASN A 91 1.44 -20.69 -9.28
CA ASN A 91 1.17 -19.74 -10.35
C ASN A 91 -0.32 -19.40 -10.35
N ALA A 92 -0.63 -18.12 -10.19
CA ALA A 92 -2.00 -17.62 -10.15
C ALA A 92 -2.37 -17.00 -11.49
N GLN A 93 -3.63 -17.20 -11.88
CA GLN A 93 -4.20 -16.53 -13.03
C GLN A 93 -4.40 -15.04 -12.73
N VAL A 94 -3.94 -14.19 -13.64
CA VAL A 94 -4.32 -12.77 -13.66
C VAL A 94 -5.68 -12.67 -14.35
N ILE A 95 -6.71 -12.29 -13.60
CA ILE A 95 -8.09 -12.14 -14.05
C ILE A 95 -8.21 -10.89 -14.94
N SER A 96 -7.63 -9.78 -14.48
CA SER A 96 -7.67 -8.50 -15.18
C SER A 96 -6.38 -7.71 -14.93
N SER A 97 -6.04 -6.81 -15.85
CA SER A 97 -4.88 -5.93 -15.73
C SER A 97 -5.12 -4.58 -16.39
N SER A 98 -4.73 -3.49 -15.76
CA SER A 98 -4.95 -2.13 -16.27
C SER A 98 -3.92 -1.13 -15.74
N VAL A 99 -3.81 0.02 -16.41
CA VAL A 99 -3.08 1.20 -15.91
C VAL A 99 -4.03 2.00 -15.02
N VAL A 100 -3.53 2.52 -13.90
CA VAL A 100 -4.29 3.39 -13.00
C VAL A 100 -4.01 4.85 -13.38
N ASP A 101 -4.93 5.46 -14.12
CA ASP A 101 -4.76 6.82 -14.67
C ASP A 101 -5.22 7.93 -13.70
N ARG A 102 -4.89 7.76 -12.41
CA ARG A 102 -5.28 8.67 -11.33
C ARG A 102 -4.10 9.33 -10.61
N CYS A 103 -2.87 8.86 -10.87
CA CYS A 103 -1.65 9.33 -10.22
C CYS A 103 -0.64 9.87 -11.25
N PRO A 104 -0.88 11.04 -11.87
CA PRO A 104 -0.04 11.58 -12.95
C PRO A 104 1.30 12.16 -12.44
N HIS A 105 2.19 11.29 -11.94
CA HIS A 105 3.54 11.70 -11.55
C HIS A 105 4.40 12.04 -12.78
N ARG A 106 5.34 12.97 -12.59
CA ARG A 106 6.36 13.32 -13.58
C ARG A 106 7.71 12.66 -13.32
N SER A 107 7.87 12.09 -12.14
CA SER A 107 9.10 11.44 -11.67
C SER A 107 8.83 10.03 -11.18
N GLU A 108 9.90 9.28 -10.90
CA GLU A 108 9.77 7.88 -10.51
C GLU A 108 9.06 7.75 -9.15
N ILE A 109 7.96 7.00 -9.13
CA ILE A 109 7.21 6.69 -7.92
C ILE A 109 8.06 5.83 -7.00
N GLN A 110 8.22 6.25 -5.75
CA GLN A 110 9.00 5.56 -4.72
C GLN A 110 8.13 4.77 -3.74
N SER A 111 6.86 5.18 -3.55
CA SER A 111 5.93 4.45 -2.69
C SER A 111 4.49 4.47 -3.20
N VAL A 112 3.81 3.34 -3.02
CA VAL A 112 2.40 3.10 -3.30
C VAL A 112 1.77 2.50 -2.04
N VAL A 113 0.70 3.09 -1.53
CA VAL A 113 -0.01 2.61 -0.33
C VAL A 113 -1.51 2.64 -0.56
N LEU A 114 -2.20 1.67 0.02
CA LEU A 114 -3.66 1.62 0.07
C LEU A 114 -4.14 1.87 1.50
N ALA A 115 -5.26 2.56 1.61
CA ALA A 115 -6.07 2.61 2.82
C ALA A 115 -7.53 2.30 2.48
N GLU A 116 -8.27 1.80 3.47
CA GLU A 116 -9.71 1.65 3.36
C GLU A 116 -10.36 3.03 3.49
N GLY A 117 -11.23 3.39 2.55
CA GLY A 117 -11.98 4.63 2.57
C GLY A 117 -13.30 4.49 3.32
N GLU A 118 -14.07 5.57 3.36
CA GLU A 118 -15.43 5.53 3.90
C GLU A 118 -16.37 4.75 2.96
N GLY A 119 -16.85 3.60 3.44
CA GLY A 119 -17.79 2.70 2.76
C GLY A 119 -17.16 1.40 2.27
N ASP A 120 -17.97 0.33 2.19
CA ASP A 120 -17.55 -1.07 1.97
C ASP A 120 -16.84 -1.37 0.63
N SER A 121 -16.66 -0.37 -0.23
CA SER A 121 -16.11 -0.53 -1.60
C SER A 121 -15.19 0.60 -2.04
N CYS A 122 -14.72 1.41 -1.09
CA CYS A 122 -13.85 2.53 -1.39
C CYS A 122 -12.42 2.24 -0.94
N LEU A 123 -11.46 2.32 -1.86
CA LEU A 123 -10.04 2.33 -1.53
C LEU A 123 -9.46 3.72 -1.73
N ILE A 124 -8.49 4.09 -0.92
CA ILE A 124 -7.69 5.31 -1.08
C ILE A 124 -6.29 4.86 -1.49
N LEU A 125 -5.85 5.29 -2.67
CA LEU A 125 -4.52 5.06 -3.21
C LEU A 125 -3.67 6.30 -2.97
N GLY A 126 -2.61 6.15 -2.18
CA GLY A 126 -1.56 7.15 -2.02
C GLY A 126 -0.33 6.77 -2.84
N THR A 127 0.23 7.74 -3.56
CA THR A 127 1.48 7.60 -4.30
C THR A 127 2.39 8.79 -4.04
N VAL A 128 3.69 8.53 -3.96
CA VAL A 128 4.71 9.58 -3.84
C VAL A 128 5.86 9.31 -4.80
N ASP A 129 6.34 10.35 -5.49
CA ASP A 129 7.52 10.27 -6.34
C ASP A 129 8.82 10.65 -5.63
N SER A 130 9.94 10.52 -6.35
CA SER A 130 11.30 10.75 -5.83
C SER A 130 11.55 12.18 -5.35
N TYR A 131 10.70 13.15 -5.70
CA TYR A 131 10.80 14.52 -5.16
C TYR A 131 9.91 14.73 -3.94
N GLY A 132 9.04 13.77 -3.62
CA GLY A 132 8.06 13.89 -2.55
C GLY A 132 6.74 14.50 -3.00
N HIS A 133 6.45 14.53 -4.31
CA HIS A 133 5.13 14.92 -4.80
C HIS A 133 4.13 13.85 -4.41
N LEU A 134 3.17 14.22 -3.56
CA LEU A 134 2.11 13.33 -3.10
C LEU A 134 0.89 13.44 -4.02
N ILE A 135 0.32 12.29 -4.39
CA ILE A 135 -1.01 12.21 -5.00
C ILE A 135 -1.82 11.19 -4.21
N VAL A 136 -3.03 11.59 -3.81
CA VAL A 136 -4.00 10.72 -3.16
C VAL A 136 -5.23 10.64 -4.05
N SER A 137 -5.62 9.43 -4.40
CA SER A 137 -6.74 9.15 -5.28
C SER A 137 -7.71 8.16 -4.66
N ARG A 138 -8.99 8.44 -4.79
CA ARG A 138 -10.04 7.47 -4.44
C ARG A 138 -10.20 6.47 -5.60
N LEU A 139 -10.27 5.19 -5.26
CA LEU A 139 -10.57 4.11 -6.18
C LEU A 139 -11.94 3.53 -5.81
N ASP A 140 -12.87 3.54 -6.76
CA ASP A 140 -14.13 2.82 -6.64
C ASP A 140 -13.91 1.37 -7.12
N THR A 141 -14.24 0.38 -6.29
CA THR A 141 -14.09 -1.04 -6.66
C THR A 141 -15.29 -1.59 -7.45
N VAL A 142 -16.38 -0.82 -7.60
CA VAL A 142 -17.67 -1.28 -8.15
C VAL A 142 -18.22 -0.42 -9.29
N ALA A 143 -17.96 0.89 -9.32
CA ALA A 143 -18.52 1.80 -10.32
C ALA A 143 -17.51 2.24 -11.40
N GLU A 144 -18.04 2.64 -12.57
CA GLU A 144 -17.32 3.48 -13.54
C GLU A 144 -17.08 4.87 -12.92
N ASP A 145 -16.01 4.97 -12.14
CA ASP A 145 -15.10 6.10 -12.04
C ASP A 145 -15.77 7.50 -11.96
N ILE A 146 -16.67 7.68 -10.98
CA ILE A 146 -17.17 9.01 -10.61
C ILE A 146 -16.06 9.73 -9.87
N ASP A 147 -15.53 10.78 -10.50
CA ASP A 147 -14.46 11.65 -9.99
C ASP A 147 -14.77 12.15 -8.56
N ARG A 148 -14.27 11.42 -7.56
CA ARG A 148 -14.52 11.68 -6.15
C ARG A 148 -13.19 11.90 -5.45
N ALA A 149 -12.91 13.18 -5.15
CA ALA A 149 -11.90 13.65 -4.20
C ALA A 149 -10.51 12.99 -4.32
N SER A 150 -9.83 13.24 -5.43
CA SER A 150 -8.37 13.15 -5.48
C SER A 150 -7.75 14.49 -5.11
N TYR A 151 -6.63 14.48 -4.41
CA TYR A 151 -5.83 15.69 -4.15
C TYR A 151 -4.35 15.42 -4.42
N SER A 152 -3.62 16.50 -4.64
CA SER A 152 -2.20 16.45 -4.95
C SER A 152 -1.46 17.55 -4.21
N VAL A 153 -0.35 17.19 -3.58
CA VAL A 153 0.45 18.11 -2.78
C VAL A 153 1.88 18.09 -3.28
N PRO A 154 2.38 19.17 -3.89
CA PRO A 154 3.79 19.25 -4.26
C PRO A 154 4.66 19.17 -3.00
N PRO A 155 5.91 18.71 -3.12
CA PRO A 155 6.82 18.74 -1.99
C PRO A 155 6.98 20.17 -1.46
N HIS A 156 7.15 20.31 -0.15
CA HIS A 156 7.16 21.61 0.53
C HIS A 156 8.26 22.56 0.00
N ASP A 157 9.38 22.03 -0.47
CA ASP A 157 10.48 22.78 -1.08
C ASP A 157 10.31 22.99 -2.60
N SER A 158 9.11 22.73 -3.14
CA SER A 158 8.80 22.79 -4.57
C SER A 158 9.63 21.83 -5.44
N GLY A 159 10.26 20.81 -4.85
CA GLY A 159 11.01 19.79 -5.57
C GLY A 159 12.39 20.27 -5.99
N VAL A 160 12.91 21.31 -5.34
CA VAL A 160 14.27 21.79 -5.54
C VAL A 160 15.27 20.74 -5.06
N GLY A 161 16.12 20.26 -5.96
CA GLY A 161 17.20 19.33 -5.62
C GLY A 161 17.25 18.12 -6.55
N GLU A 162 17.93 17.07 -6.10
CA GLU A 162 17.94 15.77 -6.77
C GLU A 162 16.87 14.87 -6.14
N GLY A 163 16.16 14.11 -6.99
CA GLY A 163 15.22 13.11 -6.52
C GLY A 163 15.90 12.09 -5.60
N SER A 164 15.24 11.74 -4.50
CA SER A 164 15.73 10.77 -3.52
C SER A 164 14.67 9.71 -3.23
N TRP A 165 14.96 8.84 -2.27
CA TRP A 165 13.93 7.95 -1.74
C TRP A 165 12.83 8.76 -1.05
N ALA A 166 11.58 8.39 -1.32
CA ALA A 166 10.41 8.90 -0.63
C ALA A 166 9.48 7.76 -0.23
N GLY A 167 8.80 7.93 0.89
CA GLY A 167 7.83 6.98 1.43
C GLY A 167 6.57 7.70 1.85
N LEU A 168 5.45 6.99 1.86
CA LEU A 168 4.21 7.54 2.39
C LEU A 168 3.51 6.53 3.31
N CYS A 169 2.69 7.02 4.23
CA CYS A 169 1.76 6.19 4.98
C CYS A 169 0.53 7.00 5.39
N PHE A 170 -0.64 6.35 5.36
CA PHE A 170 -1.86 6.92 5.93
C PHE A 170 -1.88 6.71 7.45
N SER A 171 -2.51 7.63 8.17
CA SER A 171 -2.74 7.46 9.59
C SER A 171 -3.77 6.34 9.83
N PRO A 172 -3.51 5.41 10.77
CA PRO A 172 -4.46 4.35 11.11
C PRO A 172 -5.69 4.87 11.88
N THR A 173 -5.65 6.11 12.39
CA THR A 173 -6.74 6.69 13.19
C THR A 173 -7.46 7.84 12.48
N HIS A 174 -6.82 8.46 11.49
CA HIS A 174 -7.35 9.62 10.78
C HIS A 174 -7.19 9.41 9.28
N HIS A 175 -8.26 8.95 8.61
CA HIS A 175 -8.19 8.53 7.20
C HIS A 175 -7.82 9.65 6.22
N SER A 176 -7.99 10.92 6.62
CA SER A 176 -7.57 12.08 5.83
C SER A 176 -6.10 12.47 6.03
N THR A 177 -5.43 11.91 7.03
CA THR A 177 -4.06 12.25 7.39
C THR A 177 -3.06 11.32 6.75
N VAL A 178 -2.01 11.90 6.17
CA VAL A 178 -0.92 11.18 5.49
C VAL A 178 0.42 11.77 5.90
N ALA A 179 1.40 10.89 6.13
CA ALA A 179 2.79 11.28 6.34
C ALA A 179 3.62 10.93 5.11
N VAL A 180 4.48 11.84 4.67
CA VAL A 180 5.39 11.69 3.55
C VAL A 180 6.82 11.85 4.05
N ALA A 181 7.58 10.78 3.98
CA ALA A 181 9.01 10.79 4.26
C ALA A 181 9.79 11.10 2.98
N ARG A 182 10.78 11.99 3.07
CA ARG A 182 11.65 12.39 1.96
C ARG A 182 13.12 12.35 2.38
N GLU A 183 14.01 12.46 1.38
CA GLU A 183 15.47 12.55 1.58
C GLU A 183 16.04 11.40 2.43
N LEU A 184 15.67 10.15 2.13
CA LEU A 184 16.06 8.98 2.95
C LEU A 184 15.59 9.11 4.41
N CYS A 185 14.35 9.56 4.61
CA CYS A 185 13.70 9.79 5.91
C CYS A 185 14.32 10.90 6.77
N LYS A 186 15.11 11.83 6.20
CA LYS A 186 15.60 13.01 6.94
C LYS A 186 14.49 14.02 7.23
N SER A 187 13.46 14.05 6.40
CA SER A 187 12.29 14.90 6.57
C SER A 187 11.01 14.06 6.47
N ILE A 188 10.05 14.36 7.34
CA ILE A 188 8.70 13.79 7.31
C ILE A 188 7.71 14.94 7.36
N ASP A 189 6.93 15.11 6.31
CA ASP A 189 5.87 16.10 6.22
C ASP A 189 4.52 15.39 6.47
N ILE A 190 3.71 15.95 7.37
CA ILE A 190 2.39 15.43 7.73
C ILE A 190 1.34 16.36 7.15
N TYR A 191 0.37 15.80 6.45
CA TYR A 191 -0.72 16.50 5.80
C TYR A 191 -2.06 15.98 6.30
N ASP A 192 -3.04 16.86 6.38
CA ASP A 192 -4.47 16.53 6.46
C ASP A 192 -5.11 16.95 5.14
N GLN A 193 -5.46 15.97 4.31
CA GLN A 193 -5.78 16.18 2.89
C GLN A 193 -4.64 16.95 2.19
N ASP A 194 -4.95 18.09 1.58
CA ASP A 194 -4.00 18.97 0.89
C ASP A 194 -3.33 20.01 1.80
N ILE A 195 -3.64 20.00 3.11
CA ILE A 195 -3.15 20.98 4.07
C ILE A 195 -1.93 20.41 4.80
N HIS A 196 -0.80 21.10 4.72
CA HIS A 196 0.39 20.79 5.52
C HIS A 196 0.16 21.14 7.00
N ILE A 197 0.38 20.17 7.88
CA ILE A 197 0.17 20.31 9.33
C ILE A 197 1.49 20.53 10.06
N ARG A 198 2.51 19.72 9.75
CA ARG A 198 3.83 19.83 10.38
C ARG A 198 4.91 19.10 9.60
N SER A 199 6.15 19.52 9.83
CA SER A 199 7.35 18.78 9.41
C SER A 199 8.12 18.26 10.62
N LEU A 200 8.66 17.06 10.52
CA LEU A 200 9.64 16.49 11.42
C LEU A 200 10.96 16.38 10.65
N ARG A 201 12.04 16.94 11.19
CA ARG A 201 13.38 16.85 10.58
C ARG A 201 14.32 16.13 11.51
N TYR A 202 15.00 15.11 11.00
CA TYR A 202 16.04 14.39 11.71
C TYR A 202 17.39 15.01 11.33
N GLY A 203 18.14 15.49 12.34
CA GLY A 203 19.53 15.93 12.13
C GLY A 203 19.79 17.43 12.02
N THR A 204 18.86 18.33 12.38
CA THR A 204 19.20 19.75 12.60
C THR A 204 19.33 20.05 14.10
N HIS A 205 20.35 19.48 14.72
CA HIS A 205 21.06 20.06 15.85
C HIS A 205 22.53 19.74 15.64
N LEU A 206 23.21 20.58 14.87
CA LEU A 206 24.65 20.84 14.89
C LEU A 206 24.92 22.05 13.97
N GLN A 207 24.43 23.21 14.38
CA GLN A 207 25.17 24.48 14.51
C GLN A 207 24.25 25.51 15.17
#